data_AF-A0AAE4UX95-F1
#
_entry.id   AF-A0AAE4UX95-F1
#
_cell.length_a   1.000
_cell.length_b   1.000
_cell.length_c   1.000
_cell.angle_alpha   90.00
_cell.angle_beta   90.00
_cell.angle_gamma   90.00
#
_symmetry.space_group_name_H-M   'P 1'
#
loop_
_entity.id
_entity.type
_entity.pdbx_description
1 polymer ?
#
loop_
_entity_poly.entity_id
_entity_poly.type
_entity_poly.pdbx_seq_one_letter_code
_entity_poly.pdbx_strand_id
1 'polypeptide(L)' 'NGDYLGEQFMQWFLKEQVEETAGMNTLLTIVDRAGHDVFNIEDFVAREMNAAPRADSTAPKTAGSGA' A
#
# COMPACT_ATOMS: atom_id res chain seq x y z
N ASN A 1 -10.88 8.28 -30.56
CA ASN A 1 -11.50 7.27 -29.68
C ASN A 1 -10.46 6.74 -28.72
N GLY A 2 -10.52 7.15 -27.45
CA GLY A 2 -9.64 6.66 -26.39
C GLY A 2 -10.28 5.50 -25.62
N ASP A 3 -9.45 4.66 -25.02
CA ASP A 3 -9.89 3.53 -24.18
C ASP A 3 -10.12 3.99 -22.74
N TYR A 4 -11.36 4.41 -22.46
CA TYR A 4 -11.78 4.87 -21.13
C TYR A 4 -11.93 3.75 -20.11
N LEU A 5 -12.06 2.49 -20.55
CA LEU A 5 -12.20 1.34 -19.64
C LEU A 5 -10.83 0.92 -19.13
N GLY A 6 -9.83 0.82 -20.03
CA GLY A 6 -8.45 0.58 -19.66
C GLY A 6 -7.89 1.68 -18.75
N GLU A 7 -8.22 2.94 -19.04
CA GLU A 7 -7.81 4.07 -18.19
C GLU A 7 -8.36 3.94 -16.76
N GLN A 8 -9.67 3.71 -16.60
CA GLN A 8 -10.28 3.55 -15.26
C GLN A 8 -9.71 2.35 -14.49
N PHE A 9 -9.42 1.24 -15.18
CA PHE A 9 -8.78 0.08 -14.57
C PHE A 9 -7.38 0.43 -14.04
N MET A 10 -6.57 1.13 -14.83
CA MET A 10 -5.21 1.51 -14.44
C MET A 10 -5.16 2.53 -13.30
N GLN A 11 -6.17 3.39 -13.15
CA GLN A 11 -6.21 4.40 -12.08
C GLN A 11 -6.10 3.77 -10.68
N TRP A 12 -6.73 2.61 -10.45
CA TRP A 12 -6.63 1.92 -9.16
C TRP A 12 -5.19 1.47 -8.87
N PHE A 13 -4.52 0.84 -9.85
CA PHE A 13 -3.13 0.39 -9.67
C PHE A 13 -2.18 1.57 -9.46
N LEU A 14 -2.35 2.66 -10.20
CA LEU A 14 -1.52 3.85 -10.02
C LEU A 14 -1.67 4.43 -8.61
N LYS A 15 -2.91 4.53 -8.13
CA LYS A 15 -3.19 4.94 -6.76
C LYS A 15 -2.53 4.01 -5.74
N GLU A 16 -2.73 2.70 -5.88
CA GLU A 16 -2.18 1.70 -4.96
C GLU A 16 -0.65 1.75 -4.90
N GLN A 17 0.01 1.91 -6.05
CA GLN A 17 1.48 2.00 -6.10
C GLN A 17 2.01 3.29 -5.46
N VAL A 18 1.28 4.40 -5.57
CA VAL A 18 1.62 5.63 -4.86
C VAL A 18 1.48 5.45 -3.34
N GLU A 19 0.40 4.80 -2.88
CA GLU A 19 0.18 4.51 -1.46
C GLU A 19 1.25 3.54 -0.91
N GLU A 20 1.56 2.47 -1.63
CA GLU A 20 2.59 1.50 -1.27
C GLU A 20 3.98 2.15 -1.20
N THR A 21 4.35 2.94 -2.21
CA THR A 21 5.64 3.66 -2.24
C THR A 21 5.73 4.67 -1.10
N ALA A 22 4.65 5.39 -0.79
CA ALA A 22 4.61 6.31 0.34
C ALA A 22 4.77 5.57 1.69
N GLY A 23 4.15 4.40 1.83
CA GLY A 23 4.32 3.53 2.99
C GLY A 23 5.78 3.07 3.16
N MET A 24 6.42 2.63 2.08
CA MET A 24 7.81 2.16 2.15
C MET A 24 8.80 3.29 2.44
N ASN A 25 8.57 4.49 1.88
CA ASN A 25 9.36 5.67 2.23
C ASN A 25 9.18 6.07 3.70
N THR A 26 7.97 5.94 4.24
CA THR A 26 7.70 6.15 5.66
C THR A 26 8.48 5.17 6.50
N LEU A 27 8.42 3.87 6.17
CA LEU A 27 9.17 2.84 6.89
C LEU A 27 10.68 3.10 6.85
N LEU A 28 11.23 3.43 5.67
CA LEU A 28 12.65 3.78 5.53
C LEU A 28 13.04 4.96 6.44
N THR A 29 12.22 6.01 6.48
CA THR A 29 12.44 7.18 7.36
C THR A 29 12.47 6.79 8.84
N ILE A 30 11.63 5.84 9.26
CA ILE A 30 11.60 5.34 10.64
C ILE A 30 12.84 4.50 10.95
N VAL A 31 13.26 3.63 10.02
CA VAL A 31 14.48 2.82 10.13
C VAL A 31 15.71 3.72 10.28
N ASP A 32 15.84 4.72 9.41
CA ASP A 32 16.97 5.69 9.46
C ASP A 32 17.01 6.44 10.79
N ARG A 33 15.84 6.77 11.36
CA ARG A 33 15.72 7.44 12.66
C ARG A 33 16.00 6.52 13.85
N ALA A 34 15.64 5.24 13.77
CA ALA A 34 15.82 4.27 14.85
C ALA A 34 17.27 3.79 14.97
N GLY A 35 18.06 3.88 13.90
CA GLY A 35 19.47 3.47 13.90
C GLY A 35 19.61 1.98 14.17
N HIS A 36 20.20 1.61 15.32
CA HIS A 36 20.40 0.21 15.72
C HIS A 36 19.28 -0.33 16.64
N ASP A 37 18.32 0.52 17.05
CA ASP A 37 17.23 0.11 17.93
C ASP A 37 16.08 -0.50 17.13
N VAL A 38 16.20 -1.79 16.85
CA VAL A 38 15.22 -2.55 16.06
C VAL A 38 13.84 -2.64 16.74
N PHE A 39 13.78 -2.54 18.07
CA PHE A 39 12.51 -2.62 18.80
C PHE A 39 11.63 -1.40 18.50
N ASN A 40 12.21 -0.22 18.30
CA ASN A 40 11.46 0.96 17.87
C ASN A 40 10.84 0.81 16.47
N ILE A 41 11.49 0.05 15.58
CA ILE A 41 10.96 -0.24 14.24
C ILE A 41 9.77 -1.20 14.38
N GLU A 42 9.93 -2.27 15.16
CA GLU A 42 8.87 -3.25 15.42
C GLU A 42 7.64 -2.60 16.05
N ASP A 43 7.82 -1.74 17.06
CA ASP A 43 6.74 -1.00 17.71
C ASP A 43 6.01 -0.07 16.75
N PHE A 44 6.72 0.55 15.79
CA PHE A 44 6.08 1.35 14.75
C PHE A 44 5.26 0.48 13.79
N VAL A 45 5.82 -0.62 13.29
CA VAL A 45 5.11 -1.52 12.36
C VAL A 45 3.86 -2.09 13.00
N ALA A 46 3.97 -2.55 14.25
CA ALA A 46 2.85 -3.12 15.00
C ALA A 46 1.71 -2.12 15.21
N ARG A 47 2.04 -0.84 15.44
CA ARG A 47 1.06 0.21 15.73
C ARG A 47 0.45 0.82 14.47
N GLU A 48 1.26 1.13 13.47
CA GLU A 48 0.89 2.02 12.37
C GLU A 48 0.70 1.29 11.03
N MET A 49 1.33 0.12 10.84
CA MET A 49 1.32 -0.59 9.55
C MET A 49 0.53 -1.91 9.57
N ASN A 50 0.13 -2.41 10.75
CA ASN A 50 -0.64 -3.65 10.89
C ASN A 50 -2.17 -3.44 10.75
N ALA A 51 -2.60 -2.39 10.04
CA ALA A 51 -4.02 -2.18 9.76
C ALA A 51 -4.47 -3.05 8.58
N ALA A 52 -5.65 -3.66 8.69
CA ALA A 52 -6.25 -4.35 7.55
C ALA A 52 -6.49 -3.35 6.40
N PRO A 53 -6.21 -3.72 5.13
CA PRO A 53 -6.48 -2.86 3.99
C PRO A 53 -7.95 -2.46 3.97
N ARG A 54 -8.22 -1.17 3.76
CA ARG A 54 -9.58 -0.68 3.61
C ARG A 54 -10.14 -1.23 2.29
N ALA A 55 -11.36 -1.78 2.33
CA ALA A 55 -12.04 -2.19 1.11
C ALA A 55 -12.24 -0.99 0.18
N ASP A 56 -11.57 -1.02 -0.99
CA ASP A 56 -11.71 -0.02 -2.04
C ASP A 56 -12.65 -0.55 -3.14
N SER A 57 -13.78 0.12 -3.32
CA SER A 57 -14.78 -0.24 -4.35
C SER A 57 -14.27 -0.09 -5.78
N THR A 58 -13.15 0.61 -5.98
CA THR A 58 -12.50 0.77 -7.29
C THR A 58 -11.47 -0.33 -7.57
N ALA A 59 -11.19 -1.20 -6.60
CA ALA A 59 -10.29 -2.32 -6.78
C ALA A 59 -10.82 -3.32 -7.81
N PRO A 60 -10.02 -3.71 -8.81
CA PRO A 60 -10.40 -4.71 -9.78
C PRO A 60 -10.52 -6.09 -9.13
N LYS A 61 -11.36 -6.95 -9.71
CA LYS A 61 -11.55 -8.32 -9.21
C LYS A 61 -10.28 -9.14 -9.44
N THR A 62 -9.72 -9.71 -8.38
CA THR A 62 -8.64 -10.69 -8.47
C THR A 62 -9.18 -12.01 -9.03
N ALA A 63 -8.56 -12.51 -10.11
CA ALA A 63 -8.91 -13.81 -10.65
C ALA A 63 -8.70 -14.91 -9.60
N GLY A 64 -9.67 -15.80 -9.43
CA GLY A 64 -9.60 -16.91 -8.46
C GLY A 64 -10.06 -16.57 -7.03
N SER A 65 -10.43 -15.32 -6.73
CA SER A 65 -10.94 -14.90 -5.41
C SER A 65 -12.32 -15.47 -5.02
N GLY A 66 -12.90 -16.37 -5.83
CA GLY A 66 -14.26 -16.89 -5.66
C GLY A 66 -14.38 -18.41 -5.81
N ALA A 67 -13.32 -19.17 -5.49
CA ALA A 67 -13.35 -20.64 -5.41
C ALA A 67 -13.09 -21.10 -3.97
#